data_AF-A0A0F7VTX8-F1
#
_entry.id   AF-A0A0F7VTX8-F1
#
_cell.length_a   1.000
_cell.length_b   1.000
_cell.length_c   1.000
_cell.angle_alpha   90.00
_cell.angle_beta   90.00
_cell.angle_gamma   90.00
#
_symmetry.space_group_name_H-M   'P 1'
#
loop_
_entity.id
_entity.type
_entity.pdbx_description
1 polymer ?
#
loop_
_entity_poly.entity_id
_entity_poly.type
_entity_poly.pdbx_seq_one_letter_code
_entity_poly.pdbx_strand_id
1 'polypeptide(L)'
;MRRLTALYVTLVAALTALPPAAPASAAPGPTVTVTVEKAVTSLPVAPEDRTGYDKTLFSHWTDEDQDGCTTRADVLIQEATTPPDVDARCTAIVGGVWHSYFDKRDYTTARSIDVTQLVPLAESWDSGANQWSAEERQAYANEMEDPRTLIAVAATEVRARGDKDPAEWEPWDDSADCRYLAEWAAVKSRWGMSVDQAELDALITMVAECPTEQITYSRVR
;
A
#
# COMPACT_ATOMS: atom_id res chain seq x y z
N MET A 1 7.14 -14.12 -85.09
CA MET A 1 8.01 -13.91 -83.91
C MET A 1 7.12 -13.61 -82.70
N ARG A 2 6.84 -14.61 -81.85
CA ARG A 2 6.03 -14.45 -80.61
C ARG A 2 6.98 -14.10 -79.47
N ARG A 3 6.78 -12.95 -78.81
CA ARG A 3 7.52 -12.53 -77.61
C ARG A 3 6.76 -13.03 -76.38
N LEU A 4 7.44 -13.81 -75.53
CA LEU A 4 6.97 -14.26 -74.22
C LEU A 4 7.40 -13.23 -73.17
N THR A 5 6.46 -12.67 -72.44
CA THR A 5 6.72 -11.79 -71.30
C THR A 5 6.58 -12.62 -70.02
N ALA A 6 7.69 -12.84 -69.29
CA ALA A 6 7.68 -13.54 -68.01
C ALA A 6 7.42 -12.53 -66.88
N LEU A 7 6.39 -12.78 -66.07
CA LEU A 7 6.06 -12.01 -64.88
C LEU A 7 6.83 -12.62 -63.69
N TYR A 8 7.72 -11.85 -63.07
CA TYR A 8 8.34 -12.21 -61.79
C TYR A 8 7.49 -11.69 -60.64
N VAL A 9 7.00 -12.59 -59.79
CA VAL A 9 6.31 -12.26 -58.54
C VAL A 9 7.34 -12.36 -57.42
N THR A 10 7.72 -11.23 -56.83
CA THR A 10 8.57 -11.17 -55.63
C THR A 10 7.70 -11.36 -54.38
N LEU A 11 7.94 -12.45 -53.66
CA LEU A 11 7.30 -12.75 -52.38
C LEU A 11 8.02 -11.96 -51.27
N VAL A 12 7.36 -10.95 -50.68
CA VAL A 12 7.88 -10.23 -49.51
C VAL A 12 7.42 -10.97 -48.26
N ALA A 13 8.34 -11.61 -47.54
CA ALA A 13 8.06 -12.23 -46.25
C ALA A 13 7.97 -11.14 -45.18
N ALA A 14 6.76 -10.90 -44.65
CA ALA A 14 6.56 -9.98 -43.53
C ALA A 14 7.03 -10.66 -42.23
N LEU A 15 8.12 -10.16 -41.65
CA LEU A 15 8.58 -10.55 -40.32
C LEU A 15 7.71 -9.86 -39.28
N THR A 16 6.74 -10.57 -38.70
CA THR A 16 5.94 -10.05 -37.58
C THR A 16 6.79 -10.02 -36.32
N ALA A 17 7.23 -8.84 -35.89
CA ALA A 17 7.87 -8.68 -34.59
C ALA A 17 6.83 -8.91 -33.48
N LEU A 18 7.09 -9.89 -32.61
CA LEU A 18 6.30 -10.10 -31.40
C LEU A 18 6.53 -8.90 -30.45
N PRO A 19 5.47 -8.33 -29.86
CA PRO A 19 5.61 -7.29 -28.85
C PRO A 19 6.34 -7.87 -27.62
N PRO A 20 7.17 -7.07 -26.92
CA PRO A 20 7.79 -7.50 -25.67
C PRO A 20 6.70 -7.85 -24.65
N ALA A 21 6.86 -9.00 -23.99
CA ALA A 21 5.97 -9.41 -22.90
C ALA A 21 6.04 -8.36 -21.78
N ALA A 22 4.89 -7.85 -21.36
CA ALA A 22 4.79 -7.06 -20.14
C ALA A 22 5.30 -7.89 -18.95
N PRO A 23 5.99 -7.30 -17.96
CA PRO A 23 6.34 -8.01 -16.75
C PRO A 23 5.05 -8.53 -16.10
N ALA A 24 4.93 -9.84 -15.95
CA ALA A 24 3.83 -10.43 -15.20
C ALA A 24 3.99 -10.00 -13.74
N SER A 25 3.02 -9.25 -13.21
CA SER A 25 2.89 -9.11 -11.77
C SER A 25 2.83 -10.50 -11.17
N ALA A 26 3.73 -10.81 -10.22
CA ALA A 26 3.76 -12.11 -9.58
C ALA A 26 2.38 -12.36 -8.95
N ALA A 27 1.75 -13.48 -9.28
CA ALA A 27 0.48 -13.84 -8.67
C ALA A 27 0.64 -13.83 -7.14
N PRO A 28 -0.38 -13.35 -6.38
CA PRO A 28 -0.30 -13.31 -4.93
C PRO A 28 0.14 -14.67 -4.38
N GLY A 29 1.06 -14.64 -3.42
CA GLY A 29 1.48 -15.83 -2.70
C GLY A 29 0.32 -16.47 -1.93
N PRO A 30 0.56 -17.58 -1.23
CA PRO A 30 -0.49 -18.29 -0.51
C PRO A 30 -1.20 -17.34 0.47
N THR A 31 -2.52 -17.40 0.48
CA THR A 31 -3.34 -16.76 1.49
C THR A 31 -3.17 -17.49 2.83
N VAL A 32 -2.86 -16.72 3.88
CA VAL A 32 -2.62 -17.20 5.23
C VAL A 32 -3.71 -16.61 6.14
N THR A 33 -4.33 -17.45 6.95
CA THR A 33 -5.26 -17.05 8.00
C THR A 33 -4.71 -17.51 9.35
N VAL A 34 -4.48 -16.56 10.26
CA VAL A 34 -3.89 -16.81 11.60
C VAL A 34 -4.50 -15.84 12.61
N THR A 35 -4.37 -16.12 13.91
CA THR A 35 -4.69 -15.14 14.94
C THR A 35 -3.75 -13.94 14.87
N VAL A 36 -4.21 -12.76 15.30
CA VAL A 36 -3.36 -11.55 15.40
C VAL A 36 -2.13 -11.83 16.27
N GLU A 37 -2.30 -12.45 17.43
CA GLU A 37 -1.20 -12.89 18.30
C GLU A 37 -0.17 -13.73 17.55
N LYS A 38 -0.64 -14.70 16.74
CA LYS A 38 0.26 -15.56 15.99
C LYS A 38 0.98 -14.80 14.88
N ALA A 39 0.31 -13.84 14.23
CA ALA A 39 0.95 -12.98 13.23
C ALA A 39 2.06 -12.14 13.87
N VAL A 40 1.75 -11.40 14.94
CA VAL A 40 2.71 -10.57 15.69
C VAL A 40 3.92 -11.38 16.14
N THR A 41 3.70 -12.50 16.84
CA THR A 41 4.78 -13.36 17.35
C THR A 41 5.58 -14.10 16.27
N SER A 42 5.12 -14.07 15.01
CA SER A 42 5.86 -14.65 13.87
C SER A 42 6.58 -13.59 13.03
N LEU A 43 6.47 -12.30 13.34
CA LEU A 43 7.22 -11.26 12.66
C LEU A 43 8.72 -11.42 12.97
N PRO A 44 9.62 -11.35 11.96
CA PRO A 44 11.05 -11.37 12.22
C PRO A 44 11.47 -10.19 13.08
N VAL A 45 12.30 -10.42 14.10
CA VAL A 45 12.89 -9.35 14.89
C VAL A 45 14.24 -8.94 14.29
N ALA A 46 14.41 -7.67 13.96
CA ALA A 46 15.65 -7.11 13.47
C ALA A 46 15.81 -5.65 13.92
N PRO A 47 17.05 -5.17 14.17
CA PRO A 47 17.28 -3.75 14.43
C PRO A 47 16.91 -2.89 13.23
N GLU A 48 16.39 -1.70 13.49
CA GLU A 48 16.15 -0.67 12.49
C GLU A 48 17.45 -0.11 11.89
N ASP A 49 17.41 0.28 10.62
CA ASP A 49 18.47 1.02 9.95
C ASP A 49 17.93 2.02 8.91
N ARG A 50 17.81 3.28 9.33
CA ARG A 50 17.37 4.41 8.48
C ARG A 50 18.44 4.88 7.50
N THR A 51 19.64 4.29 7.49
CA THR A 51 20.73 4.75 6.63
C THR A 51 20.32 4.66 5.15
N GLY A 52 20.49 5.77 4.44
CA GLY A 52 20.18 5.85 3.01
C GLY A 52 18.69 6.01 2.68
N TYR A 53 17.82 6.09 3.69
CA TYR A 53 16.40 6.38 3.46
C TYR A 53 16.24 7.73 2.77
N ASP A 54 15.46 7.72 1.69
CA ASP A 54 14.91 8.91 1.06
C ASP A 54 13.51 8.55 0.57
N LYS A 55 12.52 9.36 0.96
CA LYS A 55 11.12 9.15 0.58
C LYS A 55 10.92 9.06 -0.93
N THR A 56 11.76 9.71 -1.73
CA THR A 56 11.71 9.67 -3.21
C THR A 56 12.09 8.32 -3.80
N LEU A 57 12.70 7.41 -3.01
CA LEU A 57 12.97 6.02 -3.42
C LEU A 57 11.70 5.16 -3.47
N PHE A 58 10.59 5.67 -2.93
CA PHE A 58 9.25 5.11 -3.02
C PHE A 58 8.44 5.97 -3.99
N SER A 59 8.52 5.64 -5.29
CA SER A 59 7.69 6.32 -6.32
C SER A 59 6.22 6.15 -5.95
N HIS A 60 5.53 7.23 -5.55
CA HIS A 60 4.15 7.15 -5.08
C HIS A 60 3.26 8.26 -5.58
N TRP A 61 1.96 7.94 -5.48
CA TRP A 61 0.84 8.59 -6.13
C TRP A 61 0.92 8.47 -7.64
N THR A 62 1.23 7.26 -8.11
CA THR A 62 1.17 6.89 -9.52
C THR A 62 -0.28 6.71 -9.97
N ASP A 63 -0.48 6.65 -11.29
CA ASP A 63 -1.75 6.35 -11.95
C ASP A 63 -1.54 5.00 -12.66
N GLU A 64 -1.63 3.90 -11.90
CA GLU A 64 -1.26 2.56 -12.39
C GLU A 64 -2.30 1.97 -13.34
N ASP A 65 -3.58 2.31 -13.15
CA ASP A 65 -4.68 1.88 -14.01
C ASP A 65 -4.95 2.83 -15.19
N GLN A 66 -4.25 3.98 -15.23
CA GLN A 66 -4.26 4.96 -16.31
C GLN A 66 -5.63 5.61 -16.52
N ASP A 67 -6.42 5.74 -15.46
CA ASP A 67 -7.73 6.37 -15.50
C ASP A 67 -7.66 7.90 -15.37
N GLY A 68 -6.47 8.43 -15.01
CA GLY A 68 -6.20 9.86 -14.84
C GLY A 68 -6.22 10.33 -13.40
N CYS A 69 -6.44 9.43 -12.44
CA CYS A 69 -6.42 9.68 -11.02
C CYS A 69 -5.16 9.04 -10.41
N THR A 70 -4.58 9.72 -9.43
CA THR A 70 -3.45 9.14 -8.70
C THR A 70 -3.99 8.17 -7.65
N THR A 71 -3.22 7.14 -7.28
CA THR A 71 -3.53 6.23 -6.16
C THR A 71 -4.00 6.97 -4.90
N ARG A 72 -3.42 8.13 -4.58
CA ARG A 72 -3.85 8.96 -3.45
C ARG A 72 -5.30 9.43 -3.58
N ALA A 73 -5.66 9.87 -4.77
CA ALA A 73 -6.99 10.35 -5.08
C ALA A 73 -7.99 9.19 -5.07
N ASP A 74 -7.60 8.02 -5.59
CA ASP A 74 -8.46 6.84 -5.62
C ASP A 74 -8.81 6.36 -4.21
N VAL A 75 -7.81 6.21 -3.34
CA VAL A 75 -8.06 5.85 -1.92
C VAL A 75 -8.94 6.90 -1.25
N LEU A 76 -8.66 8.20 -1.48
CA LEU A 76 -9.45 9.27 -0.88
C LEU A 76 -10.91 9.22 -1.37
N ILE A 77 -11.17 8.87 -2.62
CA ILE A 77 -12.53 8.75 -3.15
C ILE A 77 -13.20 7.47 -2.62
N GLN A 78 -12.48 6.35 -2.61
CA GLN A 78 -12.96 5.04 -2.21
C GLN A 78 -13.35 4.98 -0.73
N GLU A 79 -12.59 5.63 0.16
CA GLU A 79 -12.83 5.61 1.60
C GLU A 79 -13.82 6.68 2.08
N ALA A 80 -14.37 7.49 1.18
CA ALA A 80 -15.42 8.43 1.52
C ALA A 80 -16.71 7.68 1.90
N THR A 81 -17.21 7.89 3.12
CA THR A 81 -18.50 7.34 3.58
C THR A 81 -19.68 8.02 2.89
N THR A 82 -19.49 9.27 2.44
CA THR A 82 -20.37 9.95 1.48
C THR A 82 -19.53 10.39 0.30
N PRO A 83 -19.88 10.00 -0.95
CA PRO A 83 -19.07 10.33 -2.12
C PRO A 83 -18.89 11.84 -2.32
N PRO A 84 -17.68 12.32 -2.64
CA PRO A 84 -17.45 13.69 -3.08
C PRO A 84 -17.78 13.88 -4.57
N ASP A 85 -17.90 15.13 -5.00
CA ASP A 85 -17.85 15.50 -6.42
C ASP A 85 -16.40 15.52 -6.88
N VAL A 86 -16.12 14.92 -8.04
CA VAL A 86 -14.76 14.72 -8.58
C VAL A 86 -14.70 15.14 -10.05
N ASP A 87 -13.65 15.85 -10.44
CA ASP A 87 -13.38 16.15 -11.85
C ASP A 87 -12.74 14.95 -12.58
N ALA A 88 -12.65 15.02 -13.91
CA ALA A 88 -12.18 13.90 -14.74
C ALA A 88 -10.71 13.49 -14.53
N ARG A 89 -9.95 14.23 -13.71
CA ARG A 89 -8.54 13.95 -13.37
C ARG A 89 -8.31 13.81 -11.87
N CYS A 90 -9.39 13.75 -11.08
CA CYS A 90 -9.35 13.72 -9.61
C CYS A 90 -8.45 14.80 -8.96
N THR A 91 -8.30 15.95 -9.62
CA THR A 91 -7.54 17.09 -9.10
C THR A 91 -8.39 18.00 -8.23
N ALA A 92 -9.71 17.98 -8.44
CA ALA A 92 -10.70 18.70 -7.66
C ALA A 92 -11.67 17.70 -7.02
N ILE A 93 -11.51 17.51 -5.70
CA ILE A 93 -12.40 16.69 -4.87
C ILE A 93 -13.14 17.64 -3.93
N VAL A 94 -14.45 17.79 -4.11
CA VAL A 94 -15.29 18.77 -3.42
C VAL A 94 -16.42 18.08 -2.68
N GLY A 95 -16.69 18.52 -1.45
CA GLY A 95 -17.69 17.85 -0.60
C GLY A 95 -17.17 16.52 -0.07
N GLY A 96 -18.08 15.55 0.11
CA GLY A 96 -17.80 14.24 0.69
C GLY A 96 -17.80 14.21 2.22
N VAL A 97 -17.82 13.00 2.77
CA VAL A 97 -17.65 12.73 4.21
C VAL A 97 -16.68 11.56 4.36
N TRP A 98 -15.74 11.69 5.27
CA TRP A 98 -14.76 10.66 5.62
C TRP A 98 -14.81 10.41 7.12
N HIS A 99 -14.76 9.15 7.53
CA HIS A 99 -14.65 8.78 8.92
C HIS A 99 -13.20 8.39 9.24
N SER A 100 -12.52 9.19 10.05
CA SER A 100 -11.21 8.84 10.57
C SER A 100 -11.39 7.97 11.79
N TYR A 101 -10.97 6.70 11.69
CA TYR A 101 -11.05 5.79 12.82
C TYR A 101 -9.96 6.06 13.87
N PHE A 102 -8.92 6.84 13.53
CA PHE A 102 -7.85 7.17 14.48
C PHE A 102 -8.30 8.10 15.61
N ASP A 103 -9.20 9.05 15.34
CA ASP A 103 -9.79 9.96 16.33
C ASP A 103 -11.31 9.83 16.46
N LYS A 104 -11.89 8.87 15.73
CA LYS A 104 -13.34 8.57 15.69
C LYS A 104 -14.19 9.77 15.31
N ARG A 105 -13.73 10.54 14.31
CA ARG A 105 -14.42 11.75 13.83
C ARG A 105 -14.73 11.71 12.34
N ASP A 106 -15.84 12.36 12.01
CA ASP A 106 -16.22 12.62 10.63
C ASP A 106 -15.67 13.96 10.15
N TYR A 107 -15.17 13.96 8.92
CA TYR A 107 -14.61 15.11 8.24
C TYR A 107 -15.37 15.33 6.94
N THR A 108 -15.77 16.58 6.67
CA THR A 108 -16.54 16.94 5.47
C THR A 108 -15.70 17.74 4.46
N THR A 109 -14.38 17.67 4.58
CA THR A 109 -13.46 18.38 3.70
C THR A 109 -12.26 17.50 3.43
N ALA A 110 -12.03 17.19 2.15
CA ALA A 110 -10.93 16.37 1.67
C ALA A 110 -9.56 16.78 2.25
N ARG A 111 -9.28 18.09 2.40
CA ARG A 111 -8.01 18.60 2.94
C ARG A 111 -7.75 18.25 4.42
N SER A 112 -8.78 17.86 5.16
CA SER A 112 -8.66 17.45 6.56
C SER A 112 -8.28 15.97 6.69
N ILE A 113 -8.26 15.24 5.57
CA ILE A 113 -7.91 13.84 5.48
C ILE A 113 -6.61 13.70 4.69
N ASP A 114 -5.74 12.83 5.18
CA ASP A 114 -4.57 12.39 4.44
C ASP A 114 -4.68 10.90 4.13
N VAL A 115 -4.29 10.54 2.91
CA VAL A 115 -4.03 9.15 2.54
C VAL A 115 -2.58 8.85 2.87
N THR A 116 -2.37 7.79 3.65
CA THR A 116 -1.04 7.40 4.12
C THR A 116 -0.88 5.89 4.12
N GLN A 117 0.36 5.41 4.00
CA GLN A 117 0.65 4.01 4.28
C GLN A 117 0.45 3.75 5.79
N LEU A 118 -0.25 2.66 6.13
CA LEU A 118 -0.50 2.29 7.53
C LEU A 118 0.81 2.11 8.28
N VAL A 119 1.72 1.30 7.73
CA VAL A 119 3.14 1.28 8.12
C VAL A 119 3.83 2.41 7.32
N PRO A 120 4.40 3.45 7.96
CA PRO A 120 5.00 4.57 7.22
C PRO A 120 6.10 4.13 6.26
N LEU A 121 6.33 4.86 5.15
CA LEU A 121 7.40 4.52 4.18
C LEU A 121 8.79 4.48 4.79
N ALA A 122 9.02 5.30 5.80
CA ALA A 122 10.30 5.38 6.48
C ALA A 122 10.45 4.24 7.51
N GLU A 123 9.35 3.85 8.13
CA GLU A 123 9.27 2.65 8.98
C GLU A 123 9.44 1.35 8.17
N SER A 124 8.83 1.29 6.98
CA SER A 124 9.01 0.12 6.10
C SER A 124 10.47 -0.05 5.65
N TRP A 125 11.20 1.05 5.45
CA TRP A 125 12.63 1.04 5.17
C TRP A 125 13.43 0.36 6.28
N ASP A 126 13.17 0.77 7.52
CA ASP A 126 13.80 0.23 8.73
C ASP A 126 13.44 -1.23 8.94
N SER A 127 12.22 -1.60 8.54
CA SER A 127 11.68 -2.95 8.55
C SER A 127 12.12 -3.82 7.36
N GLY A 128 13.14 -3.42 6.61
CA GLY A 128 13.78 -4.21 5.56
C GLY A 128 13.44 -3.82 4.12
N ALA A 129 12.66 -2.75 3.89
CA ALA A 129 12.44 -2.19 2.55
C ALA A 129 13.70 -1.53 1.95
N ASN A 130 14.73 -1.33 2.77
CA ASN A 130 16.07 -0.96 2.30
C ASN A 130 16.71 -2.00 1.35
N GLN A 131 16.29 -3.27 1.44
CA GLN A 131 16.75 -4.35 0.54
C GLN A 131 15.84 -4.56 -0.67
N TRP A 132 14.74 -3.82 -0.77
CA TRP A 132 13.78 -3.99 -1.87
C TRP A 132 14.32 -3.43 -3.18
N SER A 133 13.83 -3.94 -4.30
CA SER A 133 13.98 -3.27 -5.59
C SER A 133 13.21 -1.94 -5.60
N ALA A 134 13.46 -1.12 -6.62
CA ALA A 134 12.69 0.12 -6.79
C ALA A 134 11.23 -0.19 -7.11
N GLU A 135 10.99 -1.25 -7.88
CA GLU A 135 9.66 -1.73 -8.25
C GLU A 135 8.87 -2.23 -7.03
N GLU A 136 9.51 -2.95 -6.11
CA GLU A 136 8.88 -3.41 -4.86
C GLU A 136 8.50 -2.23 -3.95
N ARG A 137 9.39 -1.23 -3.82
CA ARG A 137 9.07 0.00 -3.05
C ARG A 137 7.92 0.79 -3.67
N GLN A 138 7.87 0.90 -5.01
CA GLN A 138 6.75 1.53 -5.70
C GLN A 138 5.45 0.74 -5.47
N ALA A 139 5.49 -0.59 -5.62
CA ALA A 139 4.32 -1.44 -5.41
C ALA A 139 3.75 -1.26 -4.00
N TYR A 140 4.60 -1.27 -2.97
CA TYR A 140 4.16 -1.02 -1.59
C TYR A 140 3.55 0.37 -1.40
N ALA A 141 4.19 1.39 -1.97
CA ALA A 141 3.75 2.77 -1.76
C ALA A 141 2.42 3.09 -2.46
N ASN A 142 1.99 2.29 -3.43
CA ASN A 142 0.73 2.45 -4.17
C ASN A 142 -0.22 1.25 -3.97
N GLU A 143 -0.01 0.42 -2.96
CA GLU A 143 -0.77 -0.82 -2.80
C GLU A 143 -2.22 -0.57 -2.36
N MET A 144 -3.16 -0.99 -3.21
CA MET A 144 -4.60 -0.88 -2.99
C MET A 144 -5.32 -2.23 -2.99
N GLU A 145 -4.67 -3.35 -3.35
CA GLU A 145 -5.32 -4.67 -3.33
C GLU A 145 -5.70 -5.06 -1.88
N ASP A 146 -4.84 -4.74 -0.93
CA ASP A 146 -5.13 -4.84 0.50
C ASP A 146 -5.50 -3.44 1.06
N PRO A 147 -6.78 -3.18 1.38
CA PRO A 147 -7.26 -1.86 1.82
C PRO A 147 -6.70 -1.42 3.17
N ARG A 148 -5.90 -2.27 3.83
CA ARG A 148 -5.19 -1.92 5.07
C ARG A 148 -3.86 -1.21 4.80
N THR A 149 -3.32 -1.30 3.58
CA THR A 149 -1.98 -0.75 3.30
C THR A 149 -2.01 0.76 3.16
N LEU A 150 -2.99 1.30 2.43
CA LEU A 150 -3.26 2.73 2.31
C LEU A 150 -4.56 3.04 3.04
N ILE A 151 -4.55 4.05 3.91
CA ILE A 151 -5.71 4.46 4.71
C ILE A 151 -5.95 5.96 4.60
N ALA A 152 -7.21 6.39 4.62
CA ALA A 152 -7.63 7.78 4.63
C ALA A 152 -8.10 8.20 6.03
N VAL A 153 -7.23 8.88 6.79
CA VAL A 153 -7.48 9.26 8.20
C VAL A 153 -7.18 10.74 8.43
N ALA A 154 -7.49 11.23 9.64
CA ALA A 154 -7.31 12.64 9.99
C ALA A 154 -5.88 13.11 9.74
N ALA A 155 -5.72 14.15 8.92
CA ALA A 155 -4.42 14.69 8.55
C ALA A 155 -3.59 15.16 9.76
N THR A 156 -4.27 15.57 10.84
CA THR A 156 -3.61 15.92 12.11
C THR A 156 -2.92 14.75 12.77
N GLU A 157 -3.53 13.57 12.73
CA GLU A 157 -2.96 12.35 13.33
C GLU A 157 -1.88 11.76 12.44
N VAL A 158 -2.03 11.79 11.12
CA VAL A 158 -0.93 11.42 10.19
C VAL A 158 0.34 12.23 10.47
N ARG A 159 0.19 13.54 10.71
CA ARG A 159 1.33 14.41 11.10
C ARG A 159 1.85 14.14 12.51
N ALA A 160 0.99 13.75 13.44
CA ALA A 160 1.40 13.43 14.81
C ALA A 160 2.17 12.10 14.86
N ARG A 161 1.70 11.09 14.13
CA ARG A 161 2.38 9.81 13.92
C ARG A 161 3.71 10.02 13.22
N GLY A 162 3.71 10.69 12.06
CA GLY A 162 4.90 10.79 11.22
C GLY A 162 5.39 9.41 10.81
N ASP A 163 6.66 9.12 11.12
CA ASP A 163 7.38 7.90 10.77
C ASP A 163 7.46 6.88 11.92
N LYS A 164 6.68 7.09 12.98
CA LYS A 164 6.66 6.29 14.20
C LYS A 164 6.02 4.93 13.99
N ASP A 165 6.54 3.96 14.74
CA ASP A 165 5.95 2.64 14.94
C ASP A 165 4.96 2.63 16.14
N PRO A 166 4.30 1.50 16.41
CA PRO A 166 3.42 1.33 17.57
C PRO A 166 4.10 1.47 18.94
N ALA A 167 5.43 1.40 19.05
CA ALA A 167 6.11 1.67 20.32
C ALA A 167 6.20 3.17 20.63
N GLU A 168 6.14 4.02 19.60
CA GLU A 168 6.26 5.46 19.73
C GLU A 168 4.94 6.22 19.56
N TRP A 169 3.94 5.64 18.88
CA TRP A 169 2.66 6.30 18.60
C TRP A 169 1.51 5.31 18.38
N GLU A 170 0.35 5.66 18.91
CA GLU A 170 -0.91 4.95 18.73
C GLU A 170 -2.03 5.96 18.34
N PRO A 171 -3.13 5.51 17.72
CA PRO A 171 -4.31 6.33 17.46
C PRO A 171 -4.83 7.07 18.70
N TRP A 172 -5.42 8.26 18.52
CA TRP A 172 -5.92 9.04 19.67
C TRP A 172 -7.22 8.50 20.27
N ASP A 173 -7.94 7.65 19.55
CA ASP A 173 -9.11 6.92 20.06
C ASP A 173 -8.72 5.47 20.37
N ASP A 174 -8.63 5.13 21.65
CA ASP A 174 -8.28 3.79 22.15
C ASP A 174 -9.22 2.68 21.60
N SER A 175 -10.43 3.03 21.12
CA SER A 175 -11.31 2.04 20.50
C SER A 175 -10.81 1.56 19.12
N ALA A 176 -9.79 2.21 18.57
CA ALA A 176 -9.08 1.83 17.35
C ALA A 176 -7.95 0.82 17.57
N ASP A 177 -7.43 0.64 18.79
CA ASP A 177 -6.17 -0.06 19.05
C ASP A 177 -6.15 -1.47 18.47
N CYS A 178 -7.22 -2.25 18.69
CA CYS A 178 -7.28 -3.61 18.18
C CYS A 178 -7.39 -3.69 16.66
N ARG A 179 -8.07 -2.73 16.03
CA ARG A 179 -8.11 -2.61 14.58
C ARG A 179 -6.71 -2.26 14.07
N TYR A 180 -6.08 -1.24 14.65
CA TYR A 180 -4.76 -0.77 14.26
C TYR A 180 -3.71 -1.88 14.38
N LEU A 181 -3.67 -2.60 15.50
CA LEU A 181 -2.83 -3.78 15.73
C LEU A 181 -3.03 -4.85 14.65
N ALA A 182 -4.29 -5.22 14.38
CA ALA A 182 -4.60 -6.27 13.40
C ALA A 182 -4.20 -5.87 11.98
N GLU A 183 -4.47 -4.63 11.59
CA GLU A 183 -4.08 -4.08 10.30
C GLU A 183 -2.54 -3.98 10.17
N TRP A 184 -1.86 -3.52 11.22
CA TRP A 184 -0.39 -3.39 11.26
C TRP A 184 0.29 -4.75 11.09
N ALA A 185 -0.13 -5.75 11.88
CA ALA A 185 0.38 -7.11 11.80
C ALA A 185 0.11 -7.74 10.42
N ALA A 186 -1.05 -7.45 9.81
CA ALA A 186 -1.38 -7.95 8.48
C ALA A 186 -0.50 -7.33 7.39
N VAL A 187 -0.31 -6.01 7.40
CA VAL A 187 0.53 -5.30 6.42
C VAL A 187 1.98 -5.77 6.54
N LYS A 188 2.56 -5.79 7.74
CA LYS A 188 3.94 -6.29 7.93
C LYS A 188 4.08 -7.75 7.49
N SER A 189 3.10 -8.59 7.79
CA SER A 189 3.11 -10.01 7.39
C SER A 189 2.95 -10.23 5.87
N ARG A 190 2.14 -9.41 5.19
CA ARG A 190 1.94 -9.45 3.73
C ARG A 190 3.23 -9.09 3.00
N TRP A 191 3.95 -8.09 3.49
CA TRP A 191 5.15 -7.54 2.88
C TRP A 191 6.47 -8.11 3.43
N GLY A 192 6.40 -9.11 4.32
CA GLY A 192 7.58 -9.76 4.88
C GLY A 192 8.51 -8.77 5.60
N MET A 193 7.92 -7.81 6.31
CA MET A 193 8.62 -6.79 7.09
C MET A 193 9.05 -7.36 8.45
N SER A 194 10.19 -6.88 8.96
CA SER A 194 10.57 -7.12 10.35
C SER A 194 9.89 -6.14 11.31
N VAL A 195 10.06 -6.41 12.59
CA VAL A 195 9.81 -5.47 13.68
C VAL A 195 11.09 -5.31 14.48
N ASP A 196 11.26 -4.16 15.11
CA ASP A 196 12.30 -4.00 16.11
C ASP A 196 11.84 -4.61 17.47
N GLN A 197 12.72 -4.62 18.47
CA GLN A 197 12.36 -5.23 19.76
C GLN A 197 11.33 -4.39 20.54
N ALA A 198 11.43 -3.06 20.50
CA ALA A 198 10.50 -2.17 21.20
C ALA A 198 9.11 -2.24 20.56
N GLU A 199 9.06 -2.26 19.24
CA GLU A 199 7.84 -2.45 18.46
C GLU A 199 7.17 -3.79 18.79
N LEU A 200 7.93 -4.89 18.80
CA LEU A 200 7.38 -6.21 19.15
C LEU A 200 6.80 -6.22 20.56
N ASP A 201 7.50 -5.62 21.53
CA ASP A 201 7.04 -5.56 22.92
C ASP A 201 5.74 -4.73 23.05
N ALA A 202 5.62 -3.63 22.29
CA ALA A 202 4.39 -2.83 22.21
C ALA A 202 3.24 -3.64 21.60
N LEU A 203 3.46 -4.28 20.45
CA LEU A 203 2.46 -5.12 19.79
C LEU A 203 1.98 -6.28 20.68
N ILE A 204 2.88 -6.93 21.43
CA ILE A 204 2.52 -7.99 22.39
C ILE A 204 1.65 -7.44 23.51
N THR A 205 1.93 -6.22 23.99
CA THR A 205 1.12 -5.55 25.01
C THR A 205 -0.29 -5.28 24.48
N MET A 206 -0.42 -4.70 23.28
CA MET A 206 -1.72 -4.47 22.64
C MET A 206 -2.51 -5.78 22.44
N VAL A 207 -1.84 -6.87 22.02
CA VAL A 207 -2.48 -8.19 21.85
C VAL A 207 -3.18 -8.66 23.13
N ALA A 208 -2.61 -8.38 24.30
CA ALA A 208 -3.18 -8.80 25.59
C ALA A 208 -4.50 -8.09 25.93
N GLU A 209 -4.74 -6.92 25.33
CA GLU A 209 -5.93 -6.07 25.56
C GLU A 209 -7.00 -6.27 24.50
N CYS A 210 -6.67 -6.98 23.42
CA CYS A 210 -7.54 -7.17 22.27
C CYS A 210 -8.24 -8.54 22.25
N PRO A 211 -9.43 -8.64 21.65
CA PRO A 211 -10.09 -9.93 21.46
C PRO A 211 -9.25 -10.81 20.55
N THR A 212 -9.36 -12.14 20.73
CA THR A 212 -8.74 -13.09 19.82
C THR A 212 -9.43 -13.05 18.46
N GLU A 213 -8.87 -12.26 17.56
CA GLU A 213 -9.31 -12.12 16.18
C GLU A 213 -8.31 -12.81 15.22
N GLN A 214 -8.82 -13.21 14.05
CA GLN A 214 -7.99 -13.74 12.97
C GLN A 214 -7.83 -12.68 11.88
N ILE A 215 -6.61 -12.59 11.35
CA ILE A 215 -6.31 -11.84 10.15
C ILE A 215 -6.09 -12.81 8.99
N THR A 216 -6.52 -12.39 7.81
CA THR A 216 -6.20 -13.07 6.55
C THR A 216 -5.40 -12.13 5.67
N TYR A 217 -4.32 -12.63 5.07
CA TYR A 217 -3.50 -11.88 4.13
C TYR A 217 -2.84 -12.83 3.12
N SER A 218 -2.60 -12.35 1.90
CA SER A 218 -1.77 -13.08 0.92
C SER A 218 -0.38 -12.49 0.95
N ARG A 219 0.66 -13.32 1.02
CA ARG A 219 2.05 -12.82 0.97
C ARG A 219 2.37 -12.29 -0.42
N VAL A 220 2.99 -11.12 -0.48
CA VAL A 220 3.57 -10.57 -1.70
C VAL A 220 5.10 -10.52 -1.61
N ARG A 221 5.67 -10.85 -0.44
CA ARG A 221 7.09 -11.04 -0.19
C ARG A 221 7.34 -12.16 0.83
#